data_AF-A0AAJ6PBM9-F1
#
_entry.id   AF-A0AAJ6PBM9-F1
#
_cell.length_a   1.000
_cell.length_b   1.000
_cell.length_c   1.000
_cell.angle_alpha   90.00
_cell.angle_beta   90.00
_cell.angle_gamma   90.00
#
_symmetry.space_group_name_H-M   'P 1'
#
loop_
_entity.id
_entity.type
_entity.pdbx_description
1 polymer ?
#
loop_
_entity_poly.entity_id
_entity_poly.type
_entity_poly.pdbx_seq_one_letter_code
_entity_poly.pdbx_strand_id
1 'polypeptide(L)'
;MNNLYNYSLKTEDRGNGALIKGVTLATVTNISELGKGRVKVKFQWRKYNQTNDEISARIITSDKNISPSIEVHDVVLVAFEQGVFEYPFIIGFVWPHLKDTES
;
A
#
# COMPACT_ATOMS: atom_id res chain seq x y z
N MET A 1 -21.33 -4.36 16.68
CA MET A 1 -20.48 -4.18 15.47
C MET A 1 -19.14 -3.65 15.93
N ASN A 2 -18.09 -4.48 15.84
CA ASN A 2 -16.75 -4.09 16.31
C ASN A 2 -16.07 -3.23 15.25
N ASN A 3 -15.61 -2.05 15.68
CA ASN A 3 -15.03 -1.03 14.82
C ASN A 3 -13.62 -1.47 14.39
N LEU A 4 -13.47 -1.91 13.14
CA LEU A 4 -12.22 -2.42 12.57
C LEU A 4 -11.07 -1.39 12.59
N TYR A 5 -11.38 -0.10 12.71
CA TYR A 5 -10.38 0.97 12.82
C TYR A 5 -9.51 0.86 14.09
N ASN A 6 -10.01 0.25 15.18
CA ASN A 6 -9.29 0.23 16.46
C ASN A 6 -8.38 -0.98 16.67
N TYR A 7 -8.49 -2.03 15.83
CA TYR A 7 -7.64 -3.23 15.98
C TYR A 7 -6.26 -3.08 15.35
N SER A 8 -6.09 -2.15 14.42
CA SER A 8 -4.81 -1.98 13.70
C SER A 8 -3.78 -1.13 14.44
N LEU A 9 -4.14 -0.43 15.52
CA LEU A 9 -3.28 0.57 16.19
C LEU A 9 -2.83 0.19 17.62
N LYS A 10 -2.98 -1.08 18.02
CA LYS A 10 -2.35 -1.61 19.24
C LYS A 10 -1.18 -2.52 18.88
N THR A 11 -0.12 -1.94 18.35
CA THR A 11 1.21 -2.55 18.34
C THR A 11 2.10 -1.68 19.21
N GLU A 12 2.65 -2.28 20.27
CA GLU A 12 3.51 -1.61 21.24
C GLU A 12 4.66 -0.91 20.51
N ASP A 13 4.73 0.40 20.72
CA ASP A 13 5.84 1.26 20.34
C ASP A 13 7.09 0.81 21.10
N ARG A 14 7.94 0.04 20.43
CA ARG A 14 9.31 -0.26 20.89
C ARG A 14 10.29 0.13 19.79
N GLY A 15 10.33 1.44 19.50
CA GLY A 15 11.46 2.10 18.85
C GLY A 15 11.33 2.25 17.34
N ASN A 16 11.05 3.49 16.91
CA ASN A 16 11.38 4.08 15.60
C ASN A 16 10.62 3.67 14.33
N GLY A 17 9.46 3.00 14.38
CA GLY A 17 8.64 2.82 13.18
C GLY A 17 7.27 2.25 13.49
N ALA A 18 6.23 2.72 12.77
CA ALA A 18 4.89 2.15 12.92
C ALA A 18 4.87 0.72 12.37
N LEU A 19 4.53 -0.26 13.22
CA LEU A 19 4.44 -1.66 12.81
C LEU A 19 3.02 -1.98 12.33
N ILE A 20 2.89 -2.28 11.04
CA ILE A 20 1.65 -2.76 10.41
C ILE A 20 1.67 -4.29 10.37
N LYS A 21 0.66 -4.92 10.98
CA LYS A 21 0.48 -6.37 10.92
C LYS A 21 -0.30 -6.75 9.67
N GLY A 22 0.25 -7.66 8.87
CA GLY A 22 -0.45 -8.28 7.74
C GLY A 22 -0.39 -7.47 6.45
N VAL A 23 -1.51 -7.47 5.72
CA VAL A 23 -1.66 -6.86 4.39
C VAL A 23 -2.70 -5.74 4.48
N THR A 24 -2.45 -4.62 3.81
CA THR A 24 -3.38 -3.48 3.72
C THR A 24 -3.70 -3.13 2.27
N LEU A 25 -4.73 -2.32 2.07
CA LEU A 25 -5.10 -1.78 0.77
C LEU A 25 -4.50 -0.40 0.56
N ALA A 26 -4.02 -0.15 -0.65
CA ALA A 26 -3.59 1.17 -1.08
C ALA A 26 -4.02 1.45 -2.52
N THR A 27 -4.15 2.71 -2.87
CA THR A 27 -4.47 3.17 -4.22
C THR A 27 -3.19 3.68 -4.89
N VAL A 28 -2.91 3.24 -6.11
CA VAL A 28 -1.79 3.75 -6.92
C VAL A 28 -2.05 5.20 -7.32
N THR A 29 -1.11 6.09 -7.04
CA THR A 29 -1.23 7.52 -7.36
C THR A 29 -0.25 8.00 -8.43
N ASN A 30 0.90 7.31 -8.59
CA ASN A 30 1.91 7.69 -9.59
C ASN A 30 2.72 6.48 -10.07
N ILE A 31 2.84 6.35 -11.39
CA ILE A 31 3.53 5.24 -12.07
C ILE A 31 4.84 5.65 -12.78
N SER A 32 5.32 6.89 -12.58
CA SER A 32 6.55 7.40 -13.23
C SER A 32 7.81 6.60 -12.91
N GLU A 33 7.82 5.89 -11.78
CA GLU A 33 8.94 5.04 -11.34
C GLU A 33 8.74 3.55 -11.65
N LEU A 34 7.72 3.19 -12.44
CA LEU A 34 7.40 1.79 -12.75
C LEU A 34 8.60 1.05 -13.38
N GLY A 35 9.37 1.72 -14.24
CA GLY A 35 10.61 1.18 -14.82
C GLY A 35 11.73 0.88 -13.82
N LYS A 36 11.59 1.34 -12.57
CA LYS A 36 12.48 1.02 -11.43
C LYS A 36 11.87 -0.02 -10.47
N GLY A 37 10.75 -0.65 -10.85
CA GLY A 37 10.05 -1.66 -10.06
C GLY A 37 9.31 -1.09 -8.84
N ARG A 38 8.85 0.17 -8.89
CA ARG A 38 8.11 0.80 -7.79
C ARG A 38 7.07 1.81 -8.29
N VAL A 39 6.06 2.06 -7.47
CA VAL A 39 5.02 3.08 -7.72
C VAL A 39 4.76 3.88 -6.45
N LYS A 40 4.15 5.06 -6.58
CA LYS A 40 3.59 5.76 -5.42
C LYS A 40 2.19 5.23 -5.13
N VAL A 41 1.93 5.00 -3.86
CA VAL A 41 0.62 4.58 -3.36
C VAL A 41 0.18 5.47 -2.22
N LYS A 42 -1.14 5.54 -2.03
CA LYS A 42 -1.78 6.19 -0.88
C LYS A 42 -2.62 5.18 -0.11
N PHE A 43 -2.46 5.19 1.21
CA PHE A 43 -3.24 4.34 2.11
C PHE A 43 -4.54 5.05 2.51
N GLN A 44 -5.69 4.39 2.35
CA GLN A 44 -7.01 4.97 2.59
C GLN A 44 -7.25 5.39 4.06
N TRP A 45 -6.55 4.77 4.99
CA TRP A 45 -6.65 5.07 6.43
C TRP A 45 -5.80 6.27 6.88
N ARG A 46 -4.97 6.85 6.00
CA ARG A 46 -4.17 8.04 6.30
C ARG A 46 -4.99 9.28 5.91
N LYS A 47 -5.36 10.11 6.90
CA LYS A 47 -6.19 11.30 6.67
C LYS A 47 -5.46 12.34 5.81
N TYR A 48 -6.20 12.88 4.85
CA TYR A 48 -5.87 13.79 3.74
C TYR A 48 -5.24 15.15 4.09
N ASN A 49 -4.67 15.34 5.27
CA ASN A 49 -4.28 16.67 5.73
C ASN A 49 -2.83 17.07 5.38
N GLN A 50 -2.06 16.24 4.65
CA GLN A 50 -0.70 16.60 4.26
C GLN A 50 -0.34 16.18 2.82
N THR A 51 0.43 17.05 2.16
CA THR A 51 0.96 16.90 0.79
C THR A 51 1.94 15.71 0.63
N ASN A 52 2.30 15.03 1.72
CA ASN A 52 3.29 13.93 1.77
C ASN A 52 2.66 12.56 2.09
N ASP A 53 1.40 12.35 1.72
CA ASP A 53 0.68 11.10 2.02
C ASP A 53 1.07 9.91 1.11
N GLU A 54 1.81 10.18 0.03
CA GLU A 54 2.26 9.17 -0.92
C GLU A 54 3.53 8.45 -0.45
N ILE A 55 3.55 7.13 -0.60
CA ILE A 55 4.68 6.28 -0.24
C ILE A 55 5.12 5.45 -1.43
N SER A 56 6.43 5.32 -1.62
CA SER A 56 6.98 4.46 -2.67
C SER A 56 6.90 3.00 -2.24
N ALA A 57 6.11 2.20 -2.96
CA ALA A 57 6.00 0.76 -2.75
C ALA A 57 6.73 0.00 -3.86
N ARG A 58 7.53 -1.01 -3.48
CA ARG A 58 8.18 -1.91 -4.44
C ARG A 58 7.17 -2.90 -5.03
N ILE A 59 7.38 -3.32 -6.25
CA ILE A 59 6.57 -4.34 -6.90
C ILE A 59 7.30 -5.68 -6.74
N ILE A 60 6.64 -6.67 -6.18
CA ILE A 60 7.15 -8.05 -6.17
C ILE A 60 6.52 -8.80 -7.33
N THR A 61 7.36 -9.47 -8.11
CA THR A 61 6.93 -10.34 -9.20
C THR A 61 7.48 -11.75 -8.93
N SER A 62 6.71 -12.78 -9.28
CA SER A 62 7.16 -14.17 -9.23
C SER A 62 8.15 -14.51 -10.35
N ASP A 63 8.12 -13.72 -11.43
CA ASP A 63 9.03 -13.83 -12.57
C ASP A 63 9.61 -12.45 -12.89
N LYS A 64 10.94 -12.36 -12.93
CA LYS A 64 11.70 -11.15 -13.25
C LYS A 64 11.46 -10.62 -14.68
N ASN A 65 10.88 -11.44 -15.56
CA ASN A 65 10.59 -11.05 -16.94
C ASN A 65 9.15 -10.51 -17.10
N ILE A 66 8.33 -10.56 -16.06
CA ILE A 66 6.95 -10.08 -16.10
C ILE A 66 6.92 -8.66 -15.53
N SER A 67 6.51 -7.71 -16.37
CA SER A 67 6.12 -6.37 -15.95
C SER A 67 4.60 -6.34 -15.75
N PRO A 68 4.09 -6.14 -14.52
CA PRO A 68 2.66 -6.03 -14.31
C PRO A 68 2.12 -4.77 -14.99
N SER A 69 0.91 -4.89 -15.56
CA SER A 69 0.14 -3.75 -16.02
C SER A 69 -0.43 -3.04 -14.80
N ILE A 70 0.12 -1.88 -14.45
CA ILE A 70 -0.31 -1.07 -13.30
C ILE A 70 -0.77 0.30 -13.81
N GLU A 71 -1.95 0.72 -13.38
CA GLU A 71 -2.53 2.00 -13.71
C GLU A 71 -2.70 2.89 -12.47
N VAL A 72 -2.76 4.20 -12.69
CA VAL A 72 -3.16 5.13 -11.63
C VAL A 72 -4.62 4.83 -11.26
N HIS A 73 -4.91 4.85 -9.96
CA HIS A 73 -6.18 4.44 -9.32
C HIS A 73 -6.37 2.92 -9.11
N ASP A 74 -5.42 2.07 -9.52
CA ASP A 74 -5.46 0.66 -9.14
C ASP A 74 -5.44 0.49 -7.61
N VAL A 75 -6.26 -0.43 -7.11
CA VAL A 75 -6.23 -0.85 -5.71
C VAL A 75 -5.37 -2.09 -5.56
N VAL A 76 -4.35 -1.99 -4.72
CA VAL A 76 -3.31 -3.01 -4.54
C VAL A 76 -3.25 -3.54 -3.12
N LEU A 77 -2.81 -4.80 -3.00
CA LEU A 77 -2.47 -5.45 -1.74
C LEU A 77 -1.03 -5.12 -1.37
N VAL A 78 -0.84 -4.43 -0.25
CA VAL A 78 0.47 -3.98 0.23
C VAL A 78 0.83 -4.71 1.52
N ALA A 79 1.98 -5.36 1.53
CA ALA A 79 2.63 -5.90 2.71
C ALA A 79 3.84 -5.04 3.09
N PHE A 80 4.43 -5.32 4.26
CA PHE A 80 5.51 -4.53 4.84
C PHE A 80 6.64 -5.44 5.30
N GLU A 81 7.89 -5.07 5.03
CA GLU A 81 9.06 -5.87 5.42
C GLU A 81 9.12 -5.97 6.95
N GLN A 82 8.89 -7.18 7.48
CA GLN A 82 8.77 -7.43 8.93
C GLN A 82 7.72 -6.54 9.63
N GLY A 83 6.74 -6.03 8.89
CA GLY A 83 5.74 -5.10 9.39
C GLY A 83 6.18 -3.63 9.42
N VAL A 84 7.39 -3.30 8.99
CA VAL A 84 7.93 -1.92 9.01
C VAL A 84 7.29 -1.08 7.90
N PHE A 85 6.57 -0.03 8.29
CA PHE A 85 5.78 0.81 7.38
C PHE A 85 6.60 1.48 6.27
N GLU A 86 7.85 1.81 6.55
CA GLU A 86 8.80 2.48 5.65
C GLU A 86 9.24 1.58 4.48
N TYR A 87 9.00 0.26 4.57
CA TYR A 87 9.39 -0.73 3.57
C TYR A 87 8.19 -1.49 2.99
N PRO A 88 7.26 -0.82 2.28
CA PRO A 88 6.11 -1.46 1.68
C PRO A 88 6.44 -2.14 0.35
N PHE A 89 5.74 -3.24 0.07
CA PHE A 89 5.79 -3.90 -1.22
C PHE A 89 4.43 -4.47 -1.63
N ILE A 90 4.14 -4.38 -2.92
CA ILE A 90 2.91 -4.84 -3.55
C ILE A 90 3.04 -6.35 -3.80
N ILE A 91 2.08 -7.11 -3.29
CA ILE A 91 2.01 -8.57 -3.44
C ILE A 91 0.84 -9.03 -4.32
N GLY A 92 -0.01 -8.10 -4.77
CA GLY A 92 -1.13 -8.42 -5.64
C GLY A 92 -2.04 -7.23 -5.92
N PHE A 93 -3.03 -7.47 -6.76
CA PHE A 93 -4.05 -6.51 -7.19
C PHE A 93 -5.41 -7.00 -6.73
N VAL A 94 -6.32 -6.07 -6.46
CA VAL A 94 -7.72 -6.41 -6.19
C VAL A 94 -8.47 -6.42 -7.52
N TRP A 95 -9.08 -7.56 -7.84
CA TRP A 95 -9.95 -7.72 -9.00
C TRP A 95 -11.26 -8.40 -8.59
N PRO A 96 -12.44 -7.87 -8.97
CA PRO A 96 -12.70 -6.62 -9.70
C PRO A 96 -12.43 -5.37 -8.83
N HIS A 97 -12.34 -4.19 -9.46
CA HIS A 97 -12.14 -2.93 -8.73
C HIS A 97 -13.19 -2.73 -7.62
N LEU A 98 -12.74 -2.20 -6.48
CA LEU A 98 -13.65 -1.87 -5.37
C LEU A 98 -14.60 -0.75 -5.80
N LYS A 99 -15.88 -0.92 -5.45
CA LYS A 99 -17.00 -0.10 -5.94
C LYS A 99 -16.98 1.38 -5.53
N ASP A 100 -16.03 1.78 -4.67
CA ASP A 100 -16.02 3.08 -3.98
C ASP A 100 -14.77 3.91 -4.27
N THR A 101 -13.94 3.53 -5.25
CA THR A 101 -12.73 4.27 -5.63
C THR A 101 -12.94 5.29 -6.75
N GLU A 102 -14.15 5.39 -7.30
CA GLU A 102 -14.57 6.48 -8.19
C GLU A 102 -15.39 7.49 -7.37
N SER A 103 -14.74 8.57 -6.92
CA SER A 103 -15.40 9.77 -6.38
C SER A 103 -14.52 10.98 -6.61
#